data_AF-A0A254NH86-F1
#
_entry.id   AF-A0A254NH86-F1
#
_cell.length_a   1.000
_cell.length_b   1.000
_cell.length_c   1.000
_cell.angle_alpha   90.00
_cell.angle_beta   90.00
_cell.angle_gamma   90.00
#
_symmetry.space_group_name_H-M   'P 1'
#
loop_
_entity.id
_entity.type
_entity.pdbx_description
1 polymer ?
#
loop_
_entity_poly.entity_id
_entity_poly.type
_entity_poly.pdbx_seq_one_letter_code
_entity_poly.pdbx_strand_id
1 'polypeptide(L)' 'MTKLSKAERRLAHEQALASVRIEGFEPSPEFLADCEAVVEGAMTNAAARAASLARALAKDQAAAERRGVPRTPD' A
#
# COMPACT_ATOMS: atom_id res chain seq x y z
N MET A 1 21.79 11.61 6.52
CA MET A 1 20.37 11.38 6.86
C MET A 1 20.33 10.11 7.70
N THR A 2 20.04 10.22 9.00
CA THR A 2 20.01 9.08 9.93
C THR A 2 18.84 8.16 9.55
N LYS A 3 19.07 6.84 9.47
CA LYS A 3 17.98 5.87 9.28
C LYS A 3 17.07 5.92 10.50
N LEU A 4 15.75 6.05 10.28
CA LEU A 4 14.77 5.94 11.36
C LEU A 4 14.90 4.57 12.06
N SER A 5 14.71 4.56 13.37
CA SER A 5 14.56 3.36 14.17
C SER A 5 13.25 2.63 13.89
N LYS A 6 13.14 1.38 14.34
CA LYS A 6 11.88 0.61 14.26
C LYS A 6 10.74 1.30 15.04
N ALA A 7 11.04 1.85 16.21
CA ALA A 7 10.04 2.54 17.04
C ALA A 7 9.49 3.80 16.34
N GLU A 8 10.37 4.60 15.72
CA GLU A 8 9.94 5.78 14.95
C GLU A 8 9.09 5.39 13.74
N ARG A 9 9.44 4.30 13.03
CA ARG A 9 8.61 3.80 11.92
C ARG A 9 7.25 3.29 12.40
N ARG A 10 7.20 2.57 13.53
CA ARG A 10 5.95 2.08 14.14
C ARG A 10 5.03 3.24 14.50
N LEU A 11 5.55 4.23 15.21
CA LEU A 11 4.79 5.40 15.62
C LEU A 11 4.21 6.16 14.41
N ALA A 12 5.03 6.39 13.39
CA ALA A 12 4.57 7.03 12.15
C ALA A 12 3.47 6.21 11.46
N HIS A 13 3.61 4.87 11.42
CA HIS A 13 2.60 4.00 10.83
C HIS A 13 1.28 4.00 11.61
N GLU A 14 1.33 3.93 12.95
CA GLU A 14 0.13 3.97 13.80
C GLU A 14 -0.62 5.29 13.67
N GLN A 15 0.09 6.42 13.61
CA GLN A 15 -0.51 7.74 13.36
C GLN A 15 -1.20 7.79 11.99
N ALA A 16 -0.53 7.29 10.94
CA ALA A 16 -1.11 7.24 9.61
C ALA A 16 -2.35 6.33 9.56
N LEU A 17 -2.29 5.15 10.18
CA LEU A 17 -3.41 4.21 10.22
C LEU A 17 -4.60 4.76 11.00
N ALA A 18 -4.35 5.43 12.13
CA ALA A 18 -5.40 6.11 12.90
C ALA A 18 -6.10 7.19 12.06
N SER A 19 -5.34 8.02 11.35
CA SER A 19 -5.89 9.05 10.45
C SER A 19 -6.82 8.43 9.39
N VAL A 20 -6.38 7.36 8.73
CA VAL A 20 -7.19 6.66 7.71
C VAL A 20 -8.48 6.08 8.29
N ARG A 21 -8.42 5.51 9.50
CA ARG A 21 -9.60 4.92 10.17
C ARG A 21 -10.58 5.96 10.69
N ILE A 22 -10.09 7.13 11.12
CA ILE A 22 -10.96 8.26 11.53
C ILE A 22 -11.83 8.72 10.36
N GLU A 23 -11.27 8.70 9.14
CA GLU A 23 -11.99 9.01 7.89
C GLU A 23 -12.94 7.86 7.43
N GLY A 24 -13.04 6.77 8.20
CA GLY A 24 -13.93 5.65 7.91
C GLY A 24 -13.40 4.66 6.85
N PHE A 25 -12.13 4.76 6.46
CA PHE A 25 -11.51 3.81 5.53
C PHE A 25 -10.83 2.67 6.29
N GLU A 26 -10.97 1.45 5.78
CA GLU A 26 -10.21 0.28 6.24
C GLU A 26 -9.26 -0.17 5.13
N PRO A 27 -7.92 -0.06 5.32
CA PRO A 27 -6.95 -0.54 4.37
C PRO A 27 -7.03 -2.06 4.17
N SER A 28 -6.65 -2.54 2.99
CA SER A 28 -6.67 -3.99 2.74
C SER A 28 -5.58 -4.73 3.56
N PRO A 29 -5.78 -6.02 3.87
CA PRO A 29 -4.79 -6.82 4.59
C PRO A 29 -3.41 -6.83 3.93
N GLU A 30 -3.34 -6.86 2.59
CA GLU A 30 -2.08 -6.85 1.85
C GLU A 30 -1.34 -5.52 2.00
N PHE A 31 -2.06 -4.40 2.07
CA PHE A 31 -1.44 -3.10 2.33
C PHE A 31 -0.88 -3.04 3.76
N LEU A 32 -1.62 -3.54 4.75
CA LEU A 32 -1.16 -3.59 6.14
C LEU A 32 0.09 -4.47 6.30
N ALA A 33 0.18 -5.59 5.57
CA ALA A 33 1.37 -6.44 5.56
C ALA A 33 2.60 -5.73 4.97
N ASP A 34 2.44 -4.98 3.88
CA ASP A 34 3.53 -4.18 3.31
C ASP A 34 3.99 -3.09 4.29
N CYS A 35 3.05 -2.42 4.98
CA CYS A 35 3.39 -1.45 6.01
C CYS A 35 4.18 -2.07 7.17
N GLU A 36 3.78 -3.27 7.61
CA GLU A 36 4.50 -4.02 8.65
C GLU A 36 5.93 -4.34 8.20
N ALA A 37 6.11 -4.80 6.96
CA ALA A 37 7.43 -5.05 6.40
C ALA A 37 8.30 -3.78 6.34
N VAL A 38 7.70 -2.61 6.10
CA VAL A 38 8.39 -1.31 6.21
C VAL A 38 8.79 -0.98 7.65
N VAL A 39 7.89 -1.21 8.61
CA VAL A 39 8.21 -0.99 10.03
C VAL A 39 9.33 -1.90 10.51
N GLU A 40 9.32 -3.17 10.11
CA GLU A 40 10.40 -4.12 10.41
C GLU A 40 11.70 -3.82 9.64
N GLY A 41 11.64 -2.98 8.61
CA GLY A 41 12.79 -2.65 7.75
C GLY A 41 13.12 -3.73 6.73
N ALA A 42 12.24 -4.71 6.56
CA ALA A 42 12.32 -5.75 5.52
C ALA A 42 11.90 -5.22 4.14
N MET A 43 11.17 -4.10 4.09
CA MET A 43 10.70 -3.45 2.87
C MET A 43 10.98 -1.94 2.92
N THR A 44 11.25 -1.32 1.76
CA THR A 44 11.36 0.14 1.65
C THR A 44 9.99 0.75 1.29
N ASN A 45 9.77 2.02 1.62
CA ASN A 45 8.56 2.73 1.20
C ASN A 45 8.35 2.71 -0.33
N ALA A 46 9.44 2.78 -1.11
CA ALA A 46 9.37 2.70 -2.57
C ALA A 46 8.86 1.33 -3.05
N ALA A 47 9.33 0.24 -2.43
CA ALA A 47 8.85 -1.11 -2.72
C ALA A 47 7.38 -1.30 -2.32
N ALA A 48 6.96 -0.83 -1.14
CA ALA A 48 5.57 -0.89 -0.70
C ALA A 48 4.63 -0.11 -1.64
N ARG A 49 5.07 1.06 -2.13
CA ARG A 49 4.33 1.85 -3.13
C ARG A 49 4.22 1.10 -4.46
N ALA A 50 5.29 0.50 -4.94
CA ALA A 50 5.29 -0.27 -6.18
C ALA A 50 4.35 -1.49 -6.09
N ALA A 51 4.38 -2.21 -4.96
CA ALA A 51 3.47 -3.34 -4.71
C ALA A 51 2.00 -2.91 -4.68
N SER A 52 1.71 -1.78 -4.03
CA SER A 52 0.35 -1.20 -3.99
C SER A 52 -0.14 -0.81 -5.38
N LEU A 53 0.72 -0.17 -6.19
CA LEU A 53 0.39 0.20 -7.57
C LEU A 53 0.14 -1.04 -8.44
N ALA A 54 0.99 -2.06 -8.34
CA ALA A 54 0.81 -3.31 -9.08
C ALA A 54 -0.54 -3.98 -8.75
N ARG A 55 -0.94 -4.01 -7.47
CA ARG A 55 -2.26 -4.53 -7.07
C ARG A 55 -3.42 -3.70 -7.60
N ALA A 56 -3.30 -2.36 -7.62
CA ALA A 56 -4.32 -1.49 -8.19
C ALA A 56 -4.50 -1.75 -9.70
N LEU A 57 -3.40 -1.77 -10.45
CA LEU A 57 -3.41 -2.04 -11.89
C LEU A 57 -4.00 -3.42 -12.22
N ALA A 58 -3.68 -4.44 -11.42
CA ALA A 58 -4.24 -5.78 -11.59
C ALA A 58 -5.77 -5.81 -11.35
N LYS A 59 -6.28 -5.05 -10.36
CA LYS A 59 -7.71 -4.91 -10.10
C LYS A 59 -8.42 -4.18 -11.25
N ASP A 60 -7.81 -3.11 -11.76
CA ASP A 60 -8.34 -2.35 -12.89
C ASP A 60 -8.43 -3.23 -14.15
N GLN A 61 -7.39 -4.01 -14.42
CA GLN A 61 -7.38 -4.97 -15.52
C GLN A 61 -8.49 -6.02 -15.36
N ALA A 62 -8.60 -6.65 -14.19
CA ALA A 62 -9.64 -7.63 -13.92
C ALA A 62 -11.06 -7.03 -14.05
N ALA A 63 -11.23 -5.76 -13.69
CA ALA A 63 -12.50 -5.05 -13.85
C ALA A 63 -12.81 -4.76 -15.33
N ALA A 64 -11.81 -4.37 -16.13
CA ALA A 64 -11.96 -4.13 -17.57
C ALA A 64 -12.33 -5.41 -18.34
N GLU A 65 -11.65 -6.53 -18.02
CA GLU A 65 -11.94 -7.85 -18.59
C GLU A 65 -13.37 -8.29 -18.29
N ARG A 66 -13.84 -8.10 -17.05
CA ARG A 66 -15.24 -8.38 -16.66
C ARG A 66 -16.26 -7.52 -17.40
N ARG A 67 -15.89 -6.31 -17.81
CA ARG A 67 -16.76 -5.38 -18.57
C ARG A 67 -16.73 -5.62 -20.08
N GLY A 68 -15.87 -6.52 -20.58
CA GLY A 68 -15.72 -6.80 -22.00
C GLY A 68 -15.14 -5.63 -22.82
N VAL A 69 -14.45 -4.68 -22.17
CA VAL A 69 -13.79 -3.55 -22.85
C VAL A 69 -12.32 -3.91 -23.12
N PRO A 70 -11.89 -4.09 -24.38
CA PRO A 70 -10.50 -4.37 -24.70
C PRO A 70 -9.64 -3.14 -24.40
N ARG A 71 -8.41 -3.37 -23.92
CA ARG A 71 -7.43 -2.30 -23.69
C ARG A 71 -6.99 -1.68 -25.03
N THR A 72 -7.11 -0.38 -25.21
CA THR A 72 -6.31 0.37 -26.18
C THR A 72 -4.89 0.51 -25.62
N PRO A 73 -3.83 0.12 -26.36
CA PRO A 73 -2.47 0.40 -25.95
C PRO A 73 -2.19 1.91 -26.00
N ASP A 74 -1.46 2.41 -25.00
CA ASP A 74 -0.90 3.77 -24.98
C ASP A 74 0.24 3.93 -26.00
#